data_AF-L9Z345-F1
#
_entry.id   AF-L9Z345-F1
#
_cell.length_a   1.000
_cell.length_b   1.000
_cell.length_c   1.000
_cell.angle_alpha   90.00
_cell.angle_beta   90.00
_cell.angle_gamma   90.00
#
_symmetry.space_group_name_H-M   'P 1'
#
loop_
_entity.id
_entity.type
_entity.pdbx_description
1 polymer ?
#
loop_
_entity_poly.entity_id
_entity_poly.type
_entity_poly.pdbx_seq_one_letter_code
_entity_poly.pdbx_strand_id
1 'polypeptide(L)'
;MDATQLRPKLIGSEDERAVSPVIGVILMVAITVILAAVIAAFVLDLGQSQGANAQAGLSFDENEEASGDIEVVATVNSVERADSITVEGCGDTKDLSSPSAGDTATLTSNDCSGETITVTGTTDGNENVITQYDVEG
;
A
#
# COMPACT_ATOMS: atom_id res chain seq x y z
N MET A 1 -28.07 69.87 21.83
CA MET A 1 -28.21 68.42 21.58
C MET A 1 -27.03 67.75 22.26
N ASP A 2 -27.30 66.87 23.22
CA ASP A 2 -26.29 66.37 24.16
C ASP A 2 -25.50 65.19 23.55
N ALA A 3 -24.23 65.41 23.23
CA ALA A 3 -23.37 64.42 22.56
C ALA A 3 -23.04 63.19 23.44
N THR A 4 -23.33 63.27 24.74
CA THR A 4 -23.04 62.22 25.72
C THR A 4 -23.98 61.01 25.57
N GLN A 5 -25.19 61.22 25.03
CA GLN A 5 -26.20 60.17 24.86
C GLN A 5 -25.97 59.26 23.63
N LEU A 6 -25.01 59.60 22.76
CA LEU A 6 -24.71 58.84 21.53
C LEU A 6 -23.59 57.81 21.68
N ARG A 7 -22.77 57.92 22.73
CA ARG A 7 -21.61 57.03 22.98
C ARG A 7 -21.99 55.54 23.18
N PRO A 8 -23.04 55.17 23.94
CA PRO A 8 -23.36 53.75 24.13
C PRO A 8 -23.94 53.09 22.86
N LYS A 9 -24.50 53.87 21.92
CA LYS A 9 -25.04 53.35 20.65
C LYS A 9 -23.97 53.03 19.59
N LEU A 10 -22.79 53.64 19.68
CA LEU A 10 -21.71 53.45 18.70
C LEU A 10 -20.73 52.33 19.10
N ILE A 11 -20.76 51.88 20.35
CA ILE A 11 -19.70 51.05 20.93
C ILE A 11 -20.24 49.74 21.57
N GLY A 12 -21.55 49.51 21.53
CA GLY A 12 -22.20 48.31 22.10
C GLY A 12 -22.19 48.29 23.63
N SER A 13 -23.10 47.56 24.27
CA SER A 13 -23.07 47.41 25.73
C SER A 13 -21.77 46.72 26.20
N GLU A 14 -21.41 46.84 27.47
CA GLU A 14 -20.19 46.25 28.02
C GLU A 14 -20.22 44.71 27.94
N ASP A 15 -21.41 44.12 28.02
CA ASP A 15 -21.67 42.69 27.85
C ASP A 15 -21.39 42.19 26.43
N GLU A 16 -21.69 42.99 25.39
CA GLU A 16 -21.44 42.61 23.98
C GLU A 16 -19.95 42.67 23.60
N ARG A 17 -19.15 43.49 24.29
CA ARG A 17 -17.71 43.62 24.04
C ARG A 17 -16.89 42.49 24.66
N ALA A 18 -17.39 41.82 25.70
CA ALA A 18 -16.68 40.73 26.38
C ALA A 18 -16.76 39.39 25.63
N VAL A 19 -17.81 39.18 24.84
CA VAL A 19 -18.13 37.87 24.24
C VAL A 19 -17.52 37.67 22.84
N SER A 20 -17.03 38.74 22.19
CA SER A 20 -16.52 38.66 20.81
C SER A 20 -15.05 38.22 20.63
N PRO A 21 -14.08 38.55 21.52
CA PRO A 21 -12.68 38.13 21.32
C PRO A 21 -12.46 36.64 21.60
N VAL A 22 -13.07 36.13 22.67
CA VAL A 22 -12.86 34.76 23.15
C VAL A 22 -13.50 33.75 22.20
N ILE A 23 -14.70 34.03 21.70
CA ILE A 23 -15.37 33.15 20.73
C ILE A 23 -14.60 33.10 19.40
N GLY A 24 -14.05 34.23 18.94
CA GLY A 24 -13.22 34.26 17.73
C GLY A 24 -11.97 33.38 17.85
N VAL A 25 -11.30 33.42 19.01
CA VAL A 25 -10.14 32.56 19.28
C VAL A 25 -10.53 31.09 19.34
N ILE A 26 -11.63 30.75 20.02
CA ILE A 26 -12.10 29.36 20.11
C ILE A 26 -12.42 28.81 18.72
N LEU A 27 -13.12 29.57 17.88
CA LEU A 27 -13.49 29.15 16.53
C LEU A 27 -12.27 29.02 15.61
N MET A 28 -11.32 29.95 15.69
CA MET A 28 -10.08 29.89 14.91
C MET A 28 -9.22 28.68 15.30
N VAL A 29 -9.07 28.42 16.59
CA VAL A 29 -8.33 27.26 17.10
C VAL A 29 -9.07 25.96 16.73
N ALA A 30 -10.39 25.91 16.88
CA ALA A 30 -11.16 24.70 16.56
C ALA A 30 -10.98 24.28 15.09
N ILE A 31 -11.11 25.21 14.15
CA ILE A 31 -10.98 24.90 12.71
C ILE A 31 -9.56 24.46 12.39
N THR A 32 -8.54 25.17 12.90
CA THR A 32 -7.14 24.80 12.63
C THR A 32 -6.76 23.45 13.20
N VAL A 33 -7.26 23.09 14.40
CA VAL A 33 -7.05 21.76 14.99
C VAL A 33 -7.70 20.66 14.15
N ILE A 34 -8.93 20.88 13.67
CA ILE A 34 -9.63 19.92 12.80
C ILE A 34 -8.86 19.75 11.48
N LEU A 35 -8.49 20.86 10.81
CA LEU A 35 -7.76 20.80 9.55
C LEU A 35 -6.39 20.14 9.71
N ALA A 36 -5.67 20.43 10.78
CA ALA A 36 -4.37 19.80 11.06
C ALA A 36 -4.52 18.28 11.28
N ALA A 37 -5.51 17.84 12.06
CA ALA A 37 -5.76 16.42 12.31
C ALA A 37 -6.14 15.66 11.02
N VAL A 38 -6.99 16.27 10.19
CA VAL A 38 -7.43 15.68 8.92
C VAL A 38 -6.26 15.55 7.94
N ILE A 39 -5.47 16.61 7.76
CA ILE A 39 -4.29 16.56 6.88
C ILE A 39 -3.26 15.56 7.40
N ALA A 40 -3.03 15.49 8.71
CA ALA A 40 -2.12 14.51 9.30
C ALA A 40 -2.57 13.06 8.99
N ALA A 41 -3.87 12.78 9.08
CA ALA A 41 -4.41 11.48 8.70
C ALA A 41 -4.17 11.18 7.20
N PHE A 42 -4.46 12.12 6.30
CA PHE A 42 -4.20 11.96 4.87
C PHE A 42 -2.71 11.78 4.54
N VAL A 43 -1.81 12.51 5.21
CA VAL A 43 -0.35 12.40 4.98
C VAL A 43 0.19 11.06 5.49
N LEU A 44 -0.30 10.58 6.64
CA LEU A 44 0.07 9.26 7.16
C LEU A 44 -0.42 8.14 6.23
N ASP A 45 -1.64 8.25 5.70
CA ASP A 45 -2.22 7.29 4.75
C ASP A 45 -1.43 7.25 3.42
N LEU A 46 -1.04 8.41 2.89
CA LEU A 46 -0.14 8.49 1.72
C LEU A 46 1.27 7.95 1.99
N GLY A 47 1.73 7.97 3.24
CA GLY A 47 3.00 7.37 3.64
C GLY A 47 2.97 5.84 3.59
N GLN A 48 1.82 5.23 3.88
CA GLN A 48 1.65 3.77 3.83
C GLN A 48 1.49 3.24 2.40
N SER A 49 0.91 4.04 1.49
CA SER A 49 0.73 3.65 0.08
C SER A 49 2.02 3.69 -0.75
N GLN A 50 3.13 4.20 -0.18
CA GLN A 50 4.46 4.20 -0.81
C GLN A 50 5.37 3.08 -0.31
N GLY A 51 4.81 2.03 0.32
CA GLY A 51 5.54 0.80 0.60
C GLY A 51 6.24 0.31 -0.66
N ALA A 52 7.53 0.01 -0.56
CA ALA A 52 8.31 -0.44 -1.70
C ALA A 52 7.83 -1.82 -2.11
N ASN A 53 7.05 -1.90 -3.18
CA ASN A 53 6.64 -3.17 -3.77
C ASN A 53 7.87 -3.97 -4.19
N ALA A 54 7.79 -5.28 -4.03
CA ALA A 54 8.77 -6.20 -4.56
C ALA A 54 8.77 -6.15 -6.09
N GLN A 55 9.97 -6.13 -6.67
CA GLN A 55 10.24 -6.08 -8.10
C GLN A 55 11.37 -7.07 -8.43
N ALA A 56 11.02 -8.09 -9.20
CA ALA A 56 11.95 -9.05 -9.79
C ALA A 56 11.48 -9.42 -11.20
N GLY A 57 12.42 -9.80 -12.07
CA GLY A 57 12.12 -10.36 -13.38
C GLY A 57 12.20 -11.88 -13.30
N LEU A 58 11.10 -12.57 -13.64
CA LEU A 58 11.05 -14.03 -13.69
C LEU A 58 10.72 -14.51 -15.10
N SER A 59 11.21 -15.70 -15.44
CA SER A 59 10.84 -16.47 -16.62
C SER A 59 10.29 -17.81 -16.19
N PHE A 60 9.37 -18.35 -16.98
CA PHE A 60 8.74 -19.64 -16.75
C PHE A 60 9.04 -20.54 -17.93
N ASP A 61 9.43 -21.76 -17.63
CA ASP A 61 9.59 -22.84 -18.59
C ASP A 61 8.69 -23.99 -18.15
N GLU A 62 7.83 -24.48 -19.06
CA GLU A 62 7.00 -25.66 -18.83
C GLU A 62 7.60 -26.87 -19.56
N ASN A 63 7.62 -28.01 -18.88
CA ASN A 63 8.00 -29.30 -19.45
C ASN A 63 6.93 -30.34 -19.09
N GLU A 64 6.50 -31.10 -20.09
CA GLU A 64 5.69 -32.30 -19.87
C GLU A 64 6.61 -33.51 -19.72
N GLU A 65 6.57 -34.16 -18.56
CA GLU A 65 7.31 -35.38 -18.31
C GLU A 65 6.61 -36.59 -18.92
N ALA A 66 7.38 -37.61 -19.30
CA ALA A 66 6.84 -38.85 -19.90
C ALA A 66 5.87 -39.61 -18.97
N SER A 67 5.85 -39.28 -17.68
CA SER A 67 4.92 -39.81 -16.66
C SER A 67 3.52 -39.20 -16.73
N GLY A 68 3.34 -38.10 -17.47
CA GLY A 68 2.12 -37.29 -17.50
C GLY A 68 2.11 -36.11 -16.52
N ASP A 69 3.15 -35.98 -15.69
CA ASP A 69 3.34 -34.83 -14.81
C ASP A 69 3.78 -33.60 -15.60
N ILE A 70 3.29 -32.42 -15.22
CA ILE A 70 3.75 -31.14 -15.75
C ILE A 70 4.72 -30.53 -14.74
N GLU A 71 5.92 -30.20 -15.22
CA GLU A 71 6.93 -29.46 -14.48
C GLU A 71 6.93 -28.00 -14.95
N VAL A 72 6.81 -27.06 -14.02
CA VAL A 72 7.01 -25.65 -14.30
C VAL A 72 8.17 -25.11 -13.49
N VAL A 73 9.15 -24.54 -14.19
CA VAL A 73 10.37 -23.97 -13.62
C VAL A 73 10.27 -22.45 -13.68
N ALA A 74 10.14 -21.81 -12.53
CA ALA A 74 10.25 -20.36 -12.40
C ALA A 74 11.72 -19.98 -12.13
N THR A 75 12.34 -19.29 -13.08
CA THR A 75 13.73 -18.81 -12.98
C THR A 75 13.75 -17.32 -12.69
N VAL A 76 14.50 -16.94 -11.66
CA VAL A 76 14.73 -15.54 -11.29
C VAL A 76 15.84 -14.97 -12.17
N ASN A 77 15.51 -14.06 -13.09
CA ASN A 77 16.50 -13.42 -13.97
C ASN A 77 17.19 -12.23 -13.32
N SER A 78 16.45 -11.45 -12.54
CA SER A 78 16.95 -10.27 -11.86
C SER A 78 16.09 -9.95 -10.65
N VAL A 79 16.72 -9.51 -9.57
CA VAL A 79 16.04 -9.02 -8.37
C VAL A 79 16.45 -7.56 -8.18
N GLU A 80 15.51 -6.64 -8.36
CA GLU A 80 15.74 -5.23 -8.04
C GLU A 80 15.45 -4.99 -6.57
N ARG A 81 14.30 -5.49 -6.08
CA ARG A 81 13.85 -5.34 -4.70
C ARG A 81 12.99 -6.54 -4.32
N ALA A 82 13.49 -7.45 -3.50
CA ALA A 82 12.69 -8.50 -2.86
C ALA A 82 13.48 -9.09 -1.69
N ASP A 83 12.87 -9.21 -0.51
CA ASP A 83 13.44 -9.95 0.61
C ASP A 83 13.19 -11.46 0.44
N SER A 84 12.02 -11.82 -0.09
CA SER A 84 11.67 -13.18 -0.47
C SER A 84 10.74 -13.18 -1.69
N ILE A 85 10.77 -14.29 -2.44
CA ILE A 85 9.83 -14.57 -3.54
C ILE A 85 9.18 -15.91 -3.24
N THR A 86 7.86 -15.94 -3.30
CA THR A 86 7.05 -17.15 -3.16
C THR A 86 6.40 -17.46 -4.51
N VAL A 87 6.58 -18.67 -4.99
CA VAL A 87 5.97 -19.20 -6.21
C VAL A 87 4.94 -20.24 -5.80
N GLU A 88 3.68 -20.00 -6.11
CA GLU A 88 2.55 -20.85 -5.74
C GLU A 88 1.75 -21.25 -6.98
N GLY A 89 1.40 -22.53 -7.07
CA GLY A 89 0.57 -23.09 -8.13
C GLY A 89 0.68 -24.61 -8.15
N CYS A 90 -0.23 -25.28 -8.84
CA CYS A 90 -0.24 -26.74 -8.98
C CYS A 90 -0.36 -27.52 -7.67
N GLY A 91 -0.92 -26.90 -6.63
CA GLY A 91 -1.01 -27.45 -5.27
C GLY A 91 0.32 -27.49 -4.50
N ASP A 92 1.36 -26.82 -4.99
CA ASP A 92 2.65 -26.69 -4.31
C ASP A 92 3.04 -25.22 -4.16
N THR A 93 3.89 -24.93 -3.17
CA THR A 93 4.37 -23.59 -2.83
C THR A 93 5.86 -23.67 -2.59
N LYS A 94 6.63 -22.78 -3.24
CA LYS A 94 8.08 -22.68 -3.12
C LYS A 94 8.49 -21.29 -2.69
N ASP A 95 9.19 -21.21 -1.58
CA ASP A 95 9.74 -19.96 -1.04
C ASP A 95 11.24 -19.84 -1.34
N LEU A 96 11.62 -18.76 -2.00
CA LEU A 96 13.00 -18.32 -2.14
C LEU A 96 13.26 -17.20 -1.13
N SER A 97 14.07 -17.49 -0.13
CA SER A 97 14.56 -16.47 0.81
C SER A 97 15.81 -15.79 0.26
N SER A 98 15.88 -14.47 0.33
CA SER A 98 16.98 -13.66 -0.24
C SER A 98 17.32 -14.03 -1.69
N PRO A 99 16.33 -13.94 -2.62
CA PRO A 99 16.50 -14.42 -3.99
C PRO A 99 17.57 -13.62 -4.73
N SER A 100 18.31 -14.32 -5.59
CA SER A 100 19.30 -13.77 -6.50
C SER A 100 18.98 -14.16 -7.94
N ALA A 101 19.56 -13.42 -8.88
CA ALA A 101 19.58 -13.84 -10.28
C ALA A 101 20.20 -15.24 -10.41
N GLY A 102 19.50 -16.13 -11.09
CA GLY A 102 19.86 -17.54 -11.29
C GLY A 102 19.17 -18.53 -10.36
N ASP A 103 18.47 -18.07 -9.33
CA ASP A 103 17.71 -18.97 -8.47
C ASP A 103 16.47 -19.50 -9.19
N THR A 104 16.08 -20.74 -8.88
CA THR A 104 14.93 -21.39 -9.49
C THR A 104 13.98 -21.97 -8.44
N ALA A 105 12.69 -21.91 -8.73
CA ALA A 105 11.66 -22.68 -8.05
C ALA A 105 10.96 -23.59 -9.05
N THR A 106 10.94 -24.89 -8.76
CA THR A 106 10.27 -25.88 -9.58
C THR A 106 9.01 -26.36 -8.88
N LEU A 107 7.90 -26.32 -9.61
CA LEU A 107 6.63 -26.91 -9.24
C LEU A 107 6.41 -28.12 -10.16
N THR A 108 6.03 -29.26 -9.60
CA THR A 108 5.74 -30.47 -10.39
C THR A 108 4.46 -31.10 -9.88
N SER A 109 3.48 -31.27 -10.76
CA SER A 109 2.20 -31.88 -10.42
C SER A 109 1.53 -32.52 -11.62
N ASN A 110 0.71 -33.53 -11.37
CA ASN A 110 -0.07 -34.24 -12.38
C ASN A 110 -1.38 -33.51 -12.76
N ASP A 111 -1.65 -32.35 -12.14
CA ASP A 111 -2.89 -31.57 -12.33
C ASP A 111 -2.59 -30.05 -12.46
N CYS A 112 -1.44 -29.69 -13.07
CA CYS A 112 -1.12 -28.28 -13.35
C CYS A 112 -1.87 -27.72 -14.58
N SER A 113 -2.44 -28.57 -15.44
CA SER A 113 -2.96 -28.13 -16.75
C SER A 113 -4.12 -27.15 -16.56
N GLY A 114 -4.00 -25.95 -17.12
CA GLY A 114 -4.99 -24.88 -16.99
C GLY A 114 -4.97 -24.15 -15.63
N GLU A 115 -3.96 -24.37 -14.78
CA GLU A 115 -3.77 -23.58 -13.56
C GLU A 115 -2.92 -22.33 -13.81
N THR A 116 -3.10 -21.32 -12.95
CA THR A 116 -2.28 -20.10 -12.95
C THR A 116 -1.27 -20.14 -11.81
N ILE A 117 0.01 -20.14 -12.15
CA ILE A 117 1.11 -19.98 -11.19
C ILE A 117 1.23 -18.51 -10.83
N THR A 118 1.19 -18.22 -9.54
CA THR A 118 1.31 -16.87 -9.00
C THR A 118 2.66 -16.71 -8.32
N VAL A 119 3.37 -15.64 -8.69
CA VAL A 119 4.62 -15.25 -8.03
C VAL A 119 4.38 -14.00 -7.20
N THR A 120 4.59 -14.14 -5.89
CA THR A 120 4.43 -13.07 -4.90
C THR A 120 5.80 -12.71 -4.35
N GLY A 121 6.13 -11.42 -4.37
CA GLY A 121 7.33 -10.91 -3.71
C GLY A 121 6.98 -10.25 -2.39
N THR A 122 7.85 -10.43 -1.40
CA THR A 122 7.78 -9.71 -0.12
C THR A 122 8.92 -8.71 -0.02
N THR A 123 8.64 -7.47 0.39
CA THR A 123 9.65 -6.45 0.71
C THR A 123 9.22 -5.63 1.93
N ASP A 124 10.06 -5.56 2.95
CA ASP A 124 9.81 -4.81 4.19
C ASP A 124 8.45 -5.16 4.84
N GLY A 125 8.02 -6.42 4.73
CA GLY A 125 6.75 -6.92 5.24
C GLY A 125 5.52 -6.59 4.39
N ASN A 126 5.70 -6.02 3.19
CA ASN A 126 4.63 -5.83 2.21
C ASN A 126 4.73 -6.92 1.14
N GLU A 127 3.59 -7.51 0.79
CA GLU A 127 3.48 -8.55 -0.24
C GLU A 127 2.77 -7.99 -1.48
N ASN A 128 3.28 -8.31 -2.65
CA ASN A 128 2.61 -8.01 -3.91
C ASN A 128 2.89 -9.09 -4.95
N VAL A 129 1.91 -9.33 -5.82
CA VAL A 129 2.10 -10.19 -7.00
C VAL A 129 3.03 -9.49 -7.98
N ILE A 130 4.11 -10.18 -8.35
CA ILE A 130 5.10 -9.70 -9.32
C ILE A 130 4.66 -10.09 -10.73
N THR A 131 4.28 -11.35 -10.92
CA THR A 131 3.87 -11.91 -12.20
C THR A 131 3.02 -13.15 -12.00
N GLN A 132 2.24 -13.49 -13.02
CA GLN A 132 1.47 -14.73 -13.11
C GLN A 132 1.82 -15.44 -14.42
N TYR A 133 1.73 -16.77 -14.42
CA TYR A 133 1.92 -17.60 -15.59
C TYR A 133 0.79 -18.63 -15.67
N ASP A 134 0.06 -18.65 -16.78
CA ASP A 134 -0.98 -19.64 -17.04
C ASP A 134 -0.34 -20.87 -17.69
N VAL A 135 -0.52 -22.04 -17.08
CA VAL A 135 -0.01 -23.30 -17.59
C VAL A 135 -0.94 -23.79 -18.69
N GLU A 136 -0.45 -23.90 -19.92
CA GLU A 136 -1.28 -24.26 -21.07
C GLU A 136 -1.53 -25.77 -21.16
N GLY A 137 -0.50 -26.58 -20.82
CA GLY A 137 -0.55 -28.04 -20.68
C GLY A 137 -1.27 -28.82 -21.77
#